data_AF-A0A142WZS9-F1
#
_entry.id   AF-A0A142WZS9-F1
#
_cell.length_a   1.000
_cell.length_b   1.000
_cell.length_c   1.000
_cell.angle_alpha   90.00
_cell.angle_beta   90.00
_cell.angle_gamma   90.00
#
_symmetry.space_group_name_H-M   'P 1'
#
loop_
_entity.id
_entity.type
_entity.pdbx_description
1 polymer ?
#
loop_
_entity_poly.entity_id
_entity_poly.type
_entity_poly.pdbx_seq_one_letter_code
_entity_poly.pdbx_strand_id
1 'polypeptide(L)'
;MNSSAGQKPGVSRRMFLHGVGVSMALPWLESVPVWGDAPAVAAVAAAAGGEVAAAFPQRFAALFMGCGVNPDRWWAKGAGEEMELSESLEPLAKLKSKLNVVSGLFNKSATGVGIHPGQTGNILSGVALQRGA
;
A
#
# COMPACT_ATOMS: atom_id res chain seq x y z
N MET A 1 8.94 59.09 37.36
CA MET A 1 7.85 58.34 38.02
C MET A 1 6.57 58.59 37.23
N ASN A 2 6.07 57.57 36.54
CA ASN A 2 4.65 57.33 36.28
C ASN A 2 4.50 55.93 35.68
N SER A 3 3.99 55.02 36.50
CA SER A 3 3.63 53.66 36.14
C SER A 3 2.33 53.68 35.35
N SER A 4 2.30 53.02 34.20
CA SER A 4 1.05 52.60 33.55
C SER A 4 1.14 51.10 33.35
N ALA A 5 0.33 50.38 34.10
CA ALA A 5 0.22 48.92 34.03
C ALA A 5 -0.31 48.51 32.65
N GLY A 6 0.44 47.67 31.93
CA GLY A 6 0.00 47.11 30.66
C GLY A 6 -1.28 46.28 30.84
N GLN A 7 -2.36 46.68 30.18
CA GLN A 7 -3.54 45.83 30.04
C GLN A 7 -3.17 44.59 29.23
N LYS A 8 -3.45 43.40 29.76
CA LYS A 8 -3.29 42.14 29.04
C LYS A 8 -4.34 42.09 27.92
N PRO A 9 -3.99 41.82 26.65
CA PRO A 9 -5.00 41.67 25.61
C PRO A 9 -5.77 40.37 25.88
N GLY A 10 -6.98 40.51 26.44
CA GLY A 10 -7.91 39.40 26.59
C GLY A 10 -8.41 38.97 25.20
N VAL A 11 -8.53 37.66 24.99
CA VAL A 11 -9.16 37.10 23.78
C VAL A 11 -10.52 37.78 23.58
N SER A 12 -10.72 38.40 22.41
CA SER A 12 -11.95 39.17 22.19
C SER A 12 -13.15 38.23 22.20
N ARG A 13 -14.24 38.66 22.84
CA ARG A 13 -15.51 37.93 22.91
C ARG A 13 -16.03 37.52 21.52
N ARG A 14 -15.71 38.33 20.50
CA ARG A 14 -16.00 38.06 19.09
C ARG A 14 -15.18 36.87 18.57
N MET A 15 -13.89 36.78 18.88
CA MET A 15 -13.05 35.65 18.49
C MET A 15 -13.54 34.35 19.12
N PHE A 16 -13.94 34.40 20.40
CA PHE A 16 -14.50 33.26 21.11
C PHE A 16 -15.82 32.78 20.49
N LEU A 17 -16.75 33.69 20.19
CA LEU A 17 -18.06 33.34 19.61
C LEU A 17 -17.95 32.82 18.17
N HIS A 18 -17.01 33.31 17.36
CA HIS A 18 -16.74 32.74 16.03
C HIS A 18 -16.19 31.31 16.12
N GLY A 19 -15.32 31.01 17.10
CA GLY A 19 -14.82 29.65 17.31
C GLY A 19 -15.90 28.66 17.74
N VAL A 20 -16.80 29.06 18.64
CA VAL A 20 -17.91 28.22 19.14
C VAL A 20 -19.00 28.01 18.08
N GLY A 21 -19.24 28.99 17.19
CA GLY A 21 -20.20 28.83 16.09
C GLY A 21 -19.81 27.74 15.08
N VAL A 22 -18.50 27.56 14.83
CA VAL A 22 -17.98 26.52 13.93
C VAL A 22 -18.18 25.12 14.52
N SER A 23 -18.08 24.95 15.85
CA SER A 23 -18.26 23.64 16.50
C SER A 23 -19.72 23.21 16.64
N MET A 24 -20.69 24.11 16.48
CA MET A 24 -22.12 23.77 16.50
C MET A 24 -22.73 23.58 15.11
N ALA A 25 -22.15 24.18 14.06
CA ALA A 25 -22.66 24.09 12.69
C ALA A 25 -22.25 22.79 11.97
N LEU A 26 -21.22 22.09 12.45
CA LEU A 26 -20.82 20.79 11.97
C LEU A 26 -20.86 19.84 13.17
N PRO A 27 -21.72 18.79 13.16
CA PRO A 27 -21.56 17.65 14.06
C PRO A 27 -20.08 17.28 14.07
N TRP A 28 -19.50 17.14 15.27
CA TRP A 28 -18.10 16.74 15.42
C TRP A 28 -17.85 15.58 14.46
N LEU A 29 -17.00 15.82 13.46
CA LEU A 29 -16.81 14.98 12.29
C LEU A 29 -16.05 13.70 12.69
N GLU A 30 -16.54 12.97 13.69
CA GLU A 30 -15.95 11.75 14.27
C GLU A 30 -15.66 10.70 13.20
N SER A 31 -16.35 10.76 12.05
CA SER A 31 -16.11 9.89 10.91
C SER A 31 -14.86 10.21 10.09
N VAL A 32 -14.19 11.34 10.36
CA VAL A 32 -12.99 11.76 9.64
C VAL A 32 -11.84 11.87 10.65
N PRO A 33 -10.79 11.04 10.55
CA PRO A 33 -9.60 11.19 11.38
C PRO A 33 -8.89 12.50 10.98
N VAL A 34 -9.24 13.59 11.66
CA VAL A 34 -8.71 14.95 11.43
C VAL A 34 -7.28 15.11 11.95
N TRP A 35 -6.81 14.18 12.78
CA TRP A 35 -5.43 14.12 13.24
C TRP A 35 -4.83 12.84 12.65
N GLY A 36 -4.04 13.01 11.60
CA GLY A 36 -3.36 11.88 10.97
C GLY A 36 -2.50 11.15 11.98
N ASP A 37 -2.92 9.94 12.36
CA ASP A 37 -2.06 8.79 12.62
C ASP A 37 -2.90 7.58 13.07
N ALA A 38 -3.40 6.85 12.07
CA ALA A 38 -3.34 5.39 12.01
C ALA A 38 -3.91 4.95 10.64
N PRO A 39 -3.21 4.11 9.86
CA PRO A 39 -3.89 3.42 8.76
C PRO A 39 -5.05 2.63 9.37
N ALA A 40 -6.23 2.63 8.74
CA ALA A 40 -7.44 1.97 9.26
C ALA A 40 -7.20 0.50 9.71
N VAL A 41 -6.19 -0.15 9.13
CA VAL A 41 -5.72 -1.49 9.48
C VAL A 41 -5.11 -1.58 10.89
N ALA A 42 -4.38 -0.56 11.35
CA ALA A 42 -3.77 -0.51 12.68
C ALA A 42 -4.82 -0.31 13.78
N ALA A 43 -5.87 0.46 13.51
CA ALA A 43 -6.97 0.67 14.47
C ALA A 43 -7.78 -0.63 14.70
N VAL A 44 -7.99 -1.43 13.65
CA VAL A 44 -8.69 -2.73 13.75
C VAL A 44 -7.84 -3.77 14.48
N ALA A 45 -6.51 -3.80 14.24
CA ALA A 45 -5.60 -4.71 14.93
C ALA A 45 -5.45 -4.39 16.43
N ALA A 46 -5.38 -3.09 16.78
CA ALA A 46 -5.31 -2.63 18.16
C ALA A 46 -6.60 -2.91 18.95
N ALA A 47 -7.77 -2.77 18.32
CA ALA A 47 -9.06 -3.10 18.94
C ALA A 47 -9.23 -4.61 19.22
N ALA A 48 -8.51 -5.47 18.50
CA ALA A 48 -8.55 -6.93 18.65
C ALA A 48 -7.48 -7.48 19.61
N GLY A 49 -6.71 -6.63 20.30
CA GLY A 49 -5.65 -7.05 21.24
C GLY A 49 -4.47 -7.77 20.57
N GLY A 50 -4.34 -7.68 19.25
CA GLY A 50 -3.23 -8.25 18.50
C GLY A 50 -2.01 -7.34 18.51
N GLU A 51 -0.81 -7.91 18.47
CA GLU A 51 0.41 -7.19 18.10
C GLU A 51 0.15 -6.40 16.82
N VAL A 52 0.51 -5.11 16.81
CA VAL A 52 0.47 -4.28 15.61
C VAL A 52 1.49 -4.88 14.64
N ALA A 53 1.02 -5.77 13.77
CA ALA A 53 1.82 -6.35 12.72
C ALA A 53 2.52 -5.20 11.98
N ALA A 54 3.84 -5.34 11.78
CA ALA A 54 4.66 -4.35 11.09
C ALA A 54 3.88 -3.78 9.90
N ALA A 55 3.80 -2.43 9.83
CA ALA A 55 3.00 -1.72 8.85
C ALA A 55 3.09 -2.41 7.48
N PHE A 56 1.96 -2.91 6.98
CA PHE A 56 1.93 -3.66 5.73
C PHE A 56 2.63 -2.83 4.65
N PRO A 57 3.50 -3.42 3.80
CA PRO A 57 4.21 -2.68 2.78
C PRO A 57 3.19 -1.89 1.96
N GLN A 58 3.23 -0.56 2.07
CA GLN A 58 2.21 0.33 1.51
C GLN A 58 2.16 0.30 -0.03
N ARG A 59 3.09 -0.41 -0.67
CA ARG A 59 3.32 -0.44 -2.12
C ARG A 59 3.73 -1.85 -2.57
N PHE A 60 2.76 -2.75 -2.60
CA PHE A 60 2.92 -4.08 -3.18
C PHE A 60 2.12 -4.16 -4.49
N ALA A 61 2.71 -4.74 -5.53
CA ALA A 61 2.05 -5.01 -6.79
C ALA A 61 2.39 -6.42 -7.27
N ALA A 62 1.36 -7.15 -7.71
CA ALA A 62 1.49 -8.41 -8.42
C ALA A 62 1.04 -8.20 -9.86
N LEU A 63 1.96 -8.40 -10.80
CA LEU A 63 1.71 -8.18 -12.22
C LEU A 63 1.74 -9.51 -12.96
N PHE A 64 0.76 -9.73 -13.83
CA PHE A 64 0.64 -10.91 -14.67
C PHE A 64 0.77 -10.52 -16.14
N MET A 65 1.56 -11.28 -16.91
CA MET A 65 1.73 -11.11 -18.35
C MET A 65 1.22 -12.37 -19.06
N GLY A 66 -0.06 -12.37 -19.48
CA GLY A 66 -0.68 -13.54 -20.10
C GLY A 66 -0.26 -13.82 -21.55
N CYS A 67 0.27 -12.80 -22.22
CA CYS A 67 0.77 -12.88 -23.60
C CYS A 67 2.02 -12.01 -23.73
N GLY A 68 2.81 -12.24 -24.79
CA GLY A 68 3.89 -11.32 -25.20
C GLY A 68 5.25 -11.53 -24.51
N VAL A 69 5.41 -12.57 -23.70
CA VAL A 69 6.72 -12.98 -23.17
C VAL A 69 7.33 -14.03 -24.09
N ASN A 70 8.55 -13.80 -24.56
CA ASN A 70 9.34 -14.82 -25.25
C ASN A 70 10.13 -15.66 -24.23
N PRO A 71 9.78 -16.94 -23.99
CA PRO A 71 10.41 -17.76 -22.95
C PRO A 71 11.93 -17.95 -23.17
N ASP A 72 12.38 -18.07 -24.42
CA ASP A 72 13.80 -18.25 -24.76
C ASP A 72 14.64 -17.02 -24.42
N ARG A 73 13.99 -15.86 -24.28
CA ARG A 73 14.60 -14.58 -23.93
C ARG A 73 14.21 -14.08 -22.54
N TRP A 74 13.54 -14.90 -21.72
CA TRP A 74 13.15 -14.55 -20.35
C TRP A 74 13.87 -15.42 -19.33
N TRP A 75 15.10 -15.04 -18.97
CA TRP A 75 15.91 -15.80 -18.01
C TRP A 75 16.96 -14.92 -17.32
N ALA A 76 17.44 -15.39 -16.17
CA ALA A 76 18.63 -14.86 -15.50
C ALA A 76 19.50 -16.01 -14.99
N LYS A 77 20.81 -15.79 -14.87
CA LYS A 77 21.78 -16.73 -14.28
C LYS A 77 22.61 -16.05 -13.20
N GLY A 78 23.03 -16.83 -12.21
CA GLY A 78 23.74 -16.29 -11.05
C GLY A 78 22.83 -15.48 -10.13
N ALA A 79 23.42 -14.58 -9.33
CA ALA A 79 22.71 -13.80 -8.33
C ALA A 79 23.43 -12.47 -8.02
N GLY A 80 22.72 -11.53 -7.41
CA GLY A 80 23.30 -10.26 -6.97
C GLY A 80 23.82 -9.40 -8.12
N GLU A 81 24.92 -8.68 -7.90
CA GLU A 81 25.50 -7.78 -8.90
C GLU A 81 26.07 -8.51 -10.13
N GLU A 82 26.54 -9.75 -9.93
CA GLU A 82 27.07 -10.64 -10.97
C GLU A 82 25.97 -11.36 -11.77
N MET A 83 24.68 -11.10 -11.48
CA MET A 83 23.58 -11.71 -12.21
C MET A 83 23.66 -11.36 -13.71
N GLU A 84 23.63 -12.40 -14.54
CA GLU A 84 23.47 -12.28 -15.99
C GLU A 84 21.98 -12.23 -16.32
N LEU A 85 21.58 -11.23 -17.10
CA LEU A 85 20.21 -11.04 -17.55
C LEU A 85 20.11 -11.29 -19.05
N SER A 86 19.01 -11.87 -19.49
CA SER A 86 18.66 -11.94 -20.90
C SER A 86 18.31 -10.56 -21.48
N GLU A 87 18.28 -10.46 -22.81
CA GLU A 87 17.91 -9.25 -23.55
C GLU A 87 16.57 -8.65 -23.07
N SER A 88 15.54 -9.48 -22.84
CA SER A 88 14.24 -8.98 -22.38
C SER A 88 14.25 -8.43 -20.94
N LEU A 89 15.27 -8.74 -20.14
CA LEU A 89 15.44 -8.26 -18.77
C LEU A 89 16.51 -7.17 -18.65
N GLU A 90 17.19 -6.78 -19.74
CA GLU A 90 18.20 -5.72 -19.76
C GLU A 90 17.75 -4.40 -19.10
N PRO A 91 16.50 -3.93 -19.29
CA PRO A 91 16.02 -2.71 -18.63
C PRO A 91 16.08 -2.76 -17.10
N LEU A 92 16.13 -3.96 -16.50
CA LEU A 92 16.22 -4.18 -15.06
C LEU A 92 17.67 -4.27 -14.55
N ALA A 93 18.69 -4.09 -15.40
CA ALA A 93 20.10 -4.28 -15.03
C ALA A 93 20.54 -3.42 -13.82
N LYS A 94 19.99 -2.21 -13.67
CA LYS A 94 20.28 -1.31 -12.53
C LYS A 94 19.70 -1.82 -11.19
N LEU A 95 18.81 -2.81 -11.24
CA LEU A 95 18.10 -3.38 -10.10
C LEU A 95 18.56 -4.80 -9.78
N LYS A 96 19.64 -5.31 -10.39
CA LYS A 96 20.13 -6.68 -10.20
C LYS A 96 20.30 -7.09 -8.73
N SER A 97 20.85 -6.19 -7.89
CA SER A 97 21.01 -6.44 -6.45
C SER A 97 19.69 -6.54 -5.66
N LYS A 98 18.56 -6.17 -6.28
CA LYS A 98 17.21 -6.20 -5.72
C LYS A 98 16.25 -7.08 -6.52
N LEU A 99 16.75 -7.85 -7.49
CA LEU A 99 15.97 -8.67 -8.39
C LEU A 99 16.13 -10.14 -8.04
N ASN A 100 15.02 -10.87 -8.01
CA ASN A 100 15.01 -12.32 -7.99
C ASN A 100 14.24 -12.81 -9.20
N VAL A 101 14.84 -13.70 -9.99
CA VAL A 101 14.20 -14.33 -11.14
C VAL A 101 14.08 -15.82 -10.83
N VAL A 102 12.85 -16.29 -10.72
CA VAL A 102 12.54 -17.68 -10.36
C VAL A 102 11.88 -18.36 -11.56
N SER A 103 12.46 -19.49 -11.97
CA SER A 103 11.99 -20.28 -13.10
C SER A 103 11.49 -21.65 -12.64
N GLY A 104 10.64 -22.30 -13.44
CA GLY A 104 10.13 -23.64 -13.15
C GLY A 104 8.98 -23.69 -12.14
N LEU A 105 8.35 -22.54 -11.84
CA LEU A 105 7.14 -22.51 -11.03
C LEU A 105 5.95 -23.05 -11.82
N PHE A 106 5.14 -23.89 -11.17
CA PHE A 106 3.93 -24.47 -11.74
C PHE A 106 2.77 -24.35 -10.76
N ASN A 107 1.62 -23.88 -11.25
CA ASN A 107 0.38 -23.80 -10.49
C ASN A 107 -0.69 -24.69 -11.13
N LYS A 108 -0.96 -25.84 -10.51
CA LYS A 108 -1.96 -26.81 -10.97
C LYS A 108 -3.37 -26.22 -11.00
N SER A 109 -3.72 -25.39 -10.01
CA SER A 109 -5.04 -24.76 -9.88
C SER A 109 -5.38 -23.77 -10.99
N ALA A 110 -4.36 -23.27 -11.71
CA ALA A 110 -4.53 -22.37 -12.85
C ALA A 110 -4.75 -23.11 -14.19
N THR A 111 -4.74 -24.44 -14.19
CA THR A 111 -4.92 -25.26 -15.41
C THR A 111 -6.41 -25.52 -15.69
N GLY A 112 -6.80 -25.67 -16.96
CA GLY A 112 -8.17 -26.05 -17.36
C GLY A 112 -9.26 -24.97 -17.20
N VAL A 113 -8.91 -23.78 -16.72
CA VAL A 113 -9.86 -22.68 -16.41
C VAL A 113 -9.73 -21.45 -17.34
N GLY A 114 -8.95 -21.57 -18.41
CA GLY A 114 -8.67 -20.48 -19.36
C GLY A 114 -7.51 -19.58 -18.94
N ILE A 115 -6.86 -18.95 -19.93
CA ILE A 115 -5.59 -18.25 -19.77
C ILE A 115 -5.76 -16.97 -18.94
N HIS A 116 -6.76 -16.14 -19.27
CA HIS A 116 -6.97 -14.85 -18.62
C HIS A 116 -7.55 -14.93 -17.21
N PRO A 117 -8.72 -15.57 -16.96
CA PRO A 117 -9.29 -15.63 -15.62
C PRO A 117 -8.45 -16.52 -14.71
N GLY A 118 -8.09 -17.71 -15.21
CA GLY A 118 -7.29 -18.70 -14.50
C GLY A 118 -5.96 -18.17 -14.01
N GLN A 119 -5.11 -17.70 -14.91
CA GLN A 119 -3.74 -17.33 -14.55
C GLN A 119 -3.67 -16.00 -13.79
N THR A 120 -4.52 -15.02 -14.12
CA THR A 120 -4.55 -13.73 -13.40
C THR A 120 -5.13 -13.89 -12.00
N GLY A 121 -6.28 -14.56 -11.85
CA GLY A 121 -6.94 -14.70 -10.55
C GLY A 121 -6.16 -15.58 -9.56
N ASN A 122 -5.30 -16.47 -10.06
CA ASN A 122 -4.50 -17.37 -9.24
C ASN A 122 -3.13 -16.80 -8.81
N ILE A 123 -2.68 -15.66 -9.35
CA ILE A 123 -1.28 -15.21 -9.19
C ILE A 123 -0.84 -15.04 -7.73
N LEU A 124 -1.77 -14.73 -6.82
CA LEU A 124 -1.51 -14.58 -5.38
C LEU A 124 -2.06 -15.72 -4.53
N SER A 125 -3.15 -16.36 -4.94
CA SER A 125 -3.85 -17.33 -4.11
C SER A 125 -3.32 -18.75 -4.29
N GLY A 126 -2.95 -19.14 -5.50
CA GLY A 126 -2.71 -20.55 -5.85
C GLY A 126 -3.94 -21.46 -5.72
N VAL A 127 -5.14 -20.89 -5.46
CA VAL A 127 -6.38 -21.62 -5.19
C VAL A 127 -7.26 -21.62 -6.43
N ALA A 128 -7.91 -22.76 -6.70
CA ALA A 128 -8.86 -22.91 -7.80
C ALA A 128 -9.96 -21.82 -7.76
N LEU A 129 -10.21 -21.20 -8.91
CA LEU A 129 -11.21 -20.14 -9.01
C LEU A 129 -12.62 -20.72 -8.92
N GLN A 130 -13.44 -20.08 -8.09
CA GLN A 130 -14.86 -20.36 -8.00
C GLN A 130 -15.66 -19.41 -8.87
N ARG A 131 -16.78 -19.88 -9.40
CA ARG A 131 -17.67 -19.09 -10.25
C ARG A 131 -18.43 -18.08 -9.37
N GLY A 132 -18.27 -16.78 -9.63
CA GLY A 132 -18.98 -15.72 -8.93
C GLY A 132 -18.17 -14.90 -7.92
N ALA A 133 -16.84 -15.06 -7.91
CA ALA A 133 -15.93 -14.08 -7.30
C ALA A 133 -15.66 -12.92 -8.27
#